data_AF-F2JIF0-F1
#
_entry.id   AF-F2JIF0-F1
#
_cell.length_a   1.000
_cell.length_b   1.000
_cell.length_c   1.000
_cell.angle_alpha   90.00
_cell.angle_beta   90.00
_cell.angle_gamma   90.00
#
_symmetry.space_group_name_H-M   'P 1'
#
loop_
_entity.id
_entity.type
_entity.pdbx_description
1 polymer ?
#
loop_
_entity_poly.entity_id
_entity_poly.type
_entity_poly.pdbx_seq_one_letter_code
_entity_poly.pdbx_strand_id
1 'polypeptide(L)'
;MAESPHTPEWRVMVAKEYLDGLASSIDIASKYNITSKTVRRWAQRYMEHGILAFARGIGNTRYTSDFKKMCCKIYLDGEMSTDEITAKYNISCEAVLANWIKMYNANRELSDYVLNGRSIWPSKKKNNY
;
A
#
# COMPACT_ATOMS: atom_id res chain seq x y z
N MET A 1 -12.76 -8.88 21.12
CA MET A 1 -12.35 -8.15 19.91
C MET A 1 -12.33 -9.14 18.76
N ALA A 2 -12.90 -8.82 17.60
CA ALA A 2 -12.82 -9.73 16.45
C ALA A 2 -11.36 -9.79 15.99
N GLU A 3 -10.70 -10.92 16.23
CA GLU A 3 -9.40 -11.25 15.66
C GLU A 3 -9.51 -11.05 14.14
N SER A 4 -8.77 -10.11 13.56
CA SER A 4 -8.84 -9.94 12.11
C SER A 4 -8.35 -11.24 11.45
N PRO A 5 -9.06 -11.78 10.46
CA PRO A 5 -8.89 -13.15 9.94
C PRO A 5 -7.50 -13.45 9.37
N HIS A 6 -6.65 -12.44 9.23
CA HIS A 6 -5.30 -12.53 8.71
C HIS A 6 -4.32 -11.89 9.70
N THR A 7 -3.87 -12.67 10.69
CA THR A 7 -2.81 -12.24 11.62
C THR A 7 -1.51 -11.99 10.87
N PRO A 8 -0.59 -11.16 11.41
CA PRO A 8 0.73 -10.95 10.82
C PRO A 8 1.48 -12.27 10.56
N GLU A 9 1.41 -13.20 11.50
CA GLU A 9 2.08 -14.50 11.44
C GLU A 9 1.52 -15.36 10.31
N TRP A 10 0.20 -15.35 10.14
CA TRP A 10 -0.45 -16.08 9.05
C TRP A 10 -0.07 -15.53 7.67
N ARG A 11 0.03 -14.20 7.54
CA ARG A 11 0.50 -13.58 6.28
C ARG A 11 1.96 -13.92 5.98
N VAL A 12 2.81 -13.99 7.00
CA VAL A 12 4.21 -14.45 6.86
C VAL A 12 4.26 -15.89 6.40
N MET A 13 3.43 -16.78 6.96
CA MET A 13 3.38 -18.18 6.56
C MET A 13 3.01 -18.33 5.09
N VAL A 14 1.96 -17.63 4.63
CA VAL A 14 1.55 -17.62 3.22
C VAL A 14 2.64 -17.04 2.31
N ALA A 15 3.30 -15.95 2.74
CA ALA A 15 4.39 -15.33 2.00
C ALA A 15 5.58 -16.30 1.84
N LYS A 16 5.98 -16.98 2.91
CA LYS A 16 7.05 -17.98 2.88
C LYS A 16 6.71 -19.17 2.00
N GLU A 17 5.49 -19.72 2.08
CA GLU A 17 5.06 -20.85 1.24
C GLU A 17 5.21 -20.54 -0.26
N TYR A 18 4.96 -19.29 -0.66
CA TYR A 18 5.20 -18.83 -2.03
C TYR A 18 6.69 -18.64 -2.34
N LEU A 19 7.47 -18.06 -1.43
CA LEU A 19 8.90 -17.77 -1.63
C LEU A 19 9.77 -19.03 -1.64
N ASP A 20 9.42 -20.04 -0.84
CA ASP A 20 10.09 -21.33 -0.79
C ASP A 20 9.81 -22.18 -2.05
N GLY A 21 8.94 -21.68 -2.96
CA GLY A 21 8.61 -22.35 -4.22
C GLY A 21 7.78 -23.63 -4.05
N LEU A 22 7.16 -23.82 -2.87
CA LEU A 22 6.39 -25.02 -2.54
C LEU A 22 5.09 -25.13 -3.36
N ALA A 23 4.53 -23.98 -3.74
CA ALA A 23 3.29 -23.89 -4.50
C ALA A 23 3.23 -22.59 -5.31
N SER A 24 2.51 -22.59 -6.43
CA SER A 24 2.33 -21.36 -7.21
C SER A 24 1.41 -20.37 -6.48
N SER A 25 1.47 -19.09 -6.86
CA SER A 25 0.55 -18.08 -6.31
C SER A 25 -0.93 -18.41 -6.53
N ILE A 26 -1.25 -19.26 -7.52
CA ILE A 26 -2.63 -19.67 -7.85
C ILE A 26 -3.07 -20.79 -6.90
N ASP A 27 -2.19 -21.76 -6.64
CA ASP A 27 -2.48 -22.88 -5.75
C ASP A 27 -2.67 -22.40 -4.30
N ILE A 28 -1.78 -21.51 -3.85
CA ILE A 28 -1.85 -20.88 -2.52
C ILE A 28 -3.15 -20.04 -2.40
N ALA A 29 -3.48 -19.29 -3.45
CA ALA A 29 -4.70 -18.50 -3.51
C ALA A 29 -5.96 -19.37 -3.38
N SER A 30 -6.01 -20.49 -4.09
CA SER A 30 -7.11 -21.45 -4.00
C SER A 30 -7.19 -22.09 -2.61
N LYS A 31 -6.06 -22.55 -2.07
CA LYS A 31 -5.95 -23.19 -0.76
C LYS A 31 -6.46 -22.32 0.39
N TYR A 32 -6.11 -21.03 0.37
CA TYR A 32 -6.44 -20.10 1.45
C TYR A 32 -7.63 -19.18 1.12
N ASN A 33 -8.31 -19.40 -0.01
CA ASN A 33 -9.42 -18.58 -0.50
C ASN A 33 -9.08 -17.07 -0.55
N ILE A 34 -7.91 -16.75 -1.10
CA ILE A 34 -7.42 -15.37 -1.31
C ILE A 34 -7.05 -15.18 -2.78
N THR A 35 -6.80 -13.94 -3.20
CA THR A 35 -6.38 -13.66 -4.58
C THR A 35 -4.89 -13.94 -4.78
N SER A 36 -4.50 -14.48 -5.94
CA SER A 36 -3.10 -14.70 -6.32
C SER A 36 -2.25 -13.43 -6.27
N LYS A 37 -2.84 -12.28 -6.63
CA LYS A 37 -2.21 -10.95 -6.46
C LYS A 37 -1.86 -10.66 -5.00
N THR A 38 -2.72 -11.02 -4.06
CA THR A 38 -2.49 -10.81 -2.62
C THR A 38 -1.31 -11.64 -2.12
N VAL A 39 -1.20 -12.90 -2.59
CA VAL A 39 -0.07 -13.79 -2.25
C VAL A 39 1.26 -13.17 -2.70
N ARG A 40 1.35 -12.76 -3.98
CA ARG A 40 2.55 -12.13 -4.54
C ARG A 40 2.92 -10.85 -3.79
N ARG A 41 1.92 -10.03 -3.48
CA ARG A 41 2.12 -8.77 -2.74
C ARG A 41 2.61 -9.01 -1.32
N TRP A 42 2.10 -10.03 -0.62
CA TRP A 42 2.62 -10.39 0.71
C TRP A 42 4.05 -10.89 0.65
N ALA A 43 4.39 -11.70 -0.36
CA ALA A 43 5.74 -12.18 -0.57
C ALA A 43 6.73 -11.03 -0.82
N GLN A 44 6.41 -10.10 -1.72
CA GLN A 44 7.26 -8.93 -1.96
C GLN A 44 7.44 -8.06 -0.71
N ARG A 45 6.34 -7.78 0.01
CA ARG A 45 6.42 -7.01 1.27
C ARG A 45 7.24 -7.72 2.34
N TYR A 46 7.15 -9.04 2.41
CA TYR A 46 7.93 -9.85 3.33
C TYR A 46 9.42 -9.87 2.97
N MET A 47 9.78 -9.89 1.68
CA MET A 47 11.16 -9.77 1.24
C MET A 47 11.79 -8.44 1.65
N GLU A 48 11.04 -7.34 1.53
CA GLU A 48 11.56 -5.99 1.82
C GLU A 48 11.61 -5.66 3.32
N HIS A 49 10.57 -6.04 4.09
CA HIS A 49 10.38 -5.57 5.48
C HIS A 49 10.25 -6.70 6.50
N GLY A 50 10.32 -7.96 6.08
CA GLY A 50 10.13 -9.11 6.95
C GLY A 50 8.76 -9.12 7.63
N ILE A 51 8.70 -9.53 8.90
CA ILE A 51 7.46 -9.57 9.69
C ILE A 51 6.87 -8.18 9.95
N LEU A 52 7.71 -7.13 9.96
CA LEU A 52 7.28 -5.76 10.19
C LEU A 52 6.37 -5.24 9.06
N ALA A 53 6.44 -5.84 7.88
CA ALA A 53 5.55 -5.53 6.75
C ALA A 53 4.06 -5.72 7.08
N PHE A 54 3.75 -6.57 8.07
CA PHE A 54 2.40 -6.90 8.50
C PHE A 54 2.06 -6.37 9.89
N ALA A 55 2.96 -5.61 10.52
CA ALA A 55 2.72 -5.00 11.82
C ALA A 55 1.48 -4.10 11.76
N ARG A 56 0.57 -4.26 12.73
CA ARG A 56 -0.56 -3.33 12.87
C ARG A 56 -0.06 -2.04 13.50
N GLY A 57 -0.08 -0.96 12.72
CA GLY A 57 0.11 0.38 13.27
C GLY A 57 -1.09 0.80 14.13
N ILE A 58 -0.84 1.63 15.15
CA ILE A 58 -1.90 2.29 15.90
C ILE A 58 -2.39 3.48 15.06
N GLY A 59 -3.61 3.39 14.53
CA GLY A 59 -4.24 4.45 13.73
C GLY A 59 -3.84 4.46 12.25
N ASN A 60 -4.10 5.59 11.57
CA ASN A 60 -3.83 5.76 10.15
C ASN A 60 -2.33 5.96 9.89
N THR A 61 -1.78 5.26 8.90
CA THR A 61 -0.41 5.51 8.43
C THR A 61 -0.30 6.95 7.92
N ARG A 62 0.64 7.71 8.48
CA ARG A 62 0.92 9.08 8.08
C ARG A 62 2.03 9.09 7.05
N TYR A 63 1.77 9.75 5.92
CA TYR A 63 2.75 9.97 4.86
C TYR A 63 2.96 11.48 4.71
N THR A 64 4.21 11.92 4.72
CA THR A 64 4.56 13.32 4.49
C THR A 64 4.32 13.71 3.04
N SER A 65 4.10 15.00 2.78
CA SER A 65 3.93 15.55 1.43
C SER A 65 5.12 15.23 0.51
N ASP A 66 6.35 15.38 1.02
CA ASP A 66 7.58 15.08 0.28
C ASP A 66 7.69 13.60 -0.09
N PHE A 67 7.33 12.70 0.84
CA PHE A 67 7.31 11.26 0.59
C PHE A 67 6.31 10.90 -0.51
N LYS A 68 5.09 11.46 -0.46
CA LYS A 68 4.08 11.23 -1.51
C LYS A 68 4.60 11.68 -2.87
N LYS A 69 5.22 12.87 -2.95
CA LYS A 69 5.80 13.40 -4.19
C LYS A 69 6.93 12.52 -4.72
N MET A 70 7.79 12.00 -3.84
CA MET A 70 8.86 11.06 -4.20
C MET A 70 8.28 9.80 -4.85
N CYS A 71 7.27 9.17 -4.23
CA CYS A 71 6.63 7.98 -4.81
C CYS A 71 5.96 8.27 -6.15
N CYS A 72 5.30 9.43 -6.31
CA CYS A 72 4.72 9.83 -7.60
C CYS A 72 5.78 10.01 -8.69
N LYS A 73 6.92 10.63 -8.36
CA LYS A 73 8.01 10.83 -9.32
C LYS A 73 8.60 9.52 -9.81
N ILE A 74 8.89 8.60 -8.91
CA ILE A 74 9.41 7.26 -9.25
C ILE A 74 8.45 6.53 -10.19
N TYR A 75 7.14 6.62 -9.93
CA TYR A 75 6.14 6.03 -10.81
C TYR A 75 6.11 6.70 -12.20
N LEU A 76 6.21 8.04 -12.26
CA LEU A 76 6.17 8.79 -13.51
C LEU A 76 7.44 8.62 -14.35
N ASP A 77 8.59 8.41 -13.71
CA ASP A 77 9.85 8.09 -14.39
C ASP A 77 9.81 6.67 -14.99
N GLY A 78 8.93 5.80 -14.49
CA GLY A 78 8.77 4.43 -14.94
C GLY A 78 9.80 3.48 -14.33
N GLU A 79 10.51 3.90 -13.27
CA GLU A 79 11.50 3.07 -12.58
C GLU A 79 10.89 1.83 -11.93
N MET A 80 9.67 1.94 -11.40
CA MET A 80 9.00 0.87 -10.65
C MET A 80 7.50 0.86 -10.88
N SER A 81 6.92 -0.34 -10.87
CA SER A 81 5.48 -0.57 -10.93
C SER A 81 4.79 -0.09 -9.64
N THR A 82 3.47 0.12 -9.69
CA THR A 82 2.69 0.49 -8.49
C THR A 82 2.86 -0.53 -7.36
N ASP A 83 2.84 -1.83 -7.67
CA ASP A 83 3.00 -2.92 -6.67
C ASP A 83 4.38 -2.86 -6.01
N GLU A 84 5.44 -2.71 -6.80
CA GLU A 84 6.83 -2.60 -6.35
C GLU A 84 7.03 -1.38 -5.45
N ILE A 85 6.53 -0.20 -5.85
CA ILE A 85 6.58 1.01 -5.03
C ILE A 85 5.85 0.78 -3.71
N THR A 86 4.66 0.15 -3.74
CA THR A 86 3.93 -0.10 -2.49
C THR A 86 4.62 -1.11 -1.59
N ALA A 87 5.32 -2.11 -2.14
CA ALA A 87 6.07 -3.08 -1.37
C ALA A 87 7.31 -2.44 -0.75
N LYS A 88 8.14 -1.80 -1.57
CA LYS A 88 9.41 -1.16 -1.18
C LYS A 88 9.21 -0.09 -0.12
N TYR A 89 8.22 0.78 -0.30
CA TYR A 89 7.95 1.89 0.62
C TYR A 89 6.87 1.57 1.68
N ASN A 90 6.47 0.31 1.81
CA ASN A 90 5.48 -0.17 2.77
C ASN A 90 4.15 0.62 2.75
N ILE A 91 3.70 1.02 1.55
CA ILE A 91 2.44 1.75 1.38
C ILE A 91 1.27 0.80 1.61
N SER A 92 0.26 1.28 2.36
CA SER A 92 -0.87 0.49 2.81
C SER A 92 -1.58 -0.27 1.68
N CYS A 93 -1.83 0.40 0.54
CA CYS A 93 -2.39 -0.24 -0.66
C CYS A 93 -2.08 0.53 -1.95
N GLU A 94 -2.15 -0.17 -3.08
CA GLU A 94 -1.98 0.39 -4.42
C GLU A 94 -2.93 1.57 -4.69
N ALA A 95 -4.18 1.48 -4.20
CA ALA A 95 -5.17 2.53 -4.34
C ALA A 95 -4.72 3.86 -3.69
N VAL A 96 -3.94 3.81 -2.61
CA VAL A 96 -3.39 5.01 -1.97
C VAL A 96 -2.36 5.68 -2.88
N LEU A 97 -1.44 4.91 -3.47
CA LEU A 97 -0.46 5.43 -4.42
C LEU A 97 -1.12 5.96 -5.69
N ALA A 98 -2.09 5.22 -6.25
CA ALA A 98 -2.84 5.65 -7.42
C ALA A 98 -3.57 6.98 -7.17
N ASN A 99 -4.11 7.17 -5.96
CA ASN A 99 -4.72 8.43 -5.58
C ASN A 99 -3.70 9.58 -5.48
N TRP A 100 -2.49 9.33 -4.97
CA TRP A 100 -1.43 10.34 -4.95
C TRP A 100 -1.02 10.76 -6.37
N ILE A 101 -0.85 9.79 -7.27
CA ILE A 101 -0.51 10.05 -8.69
C ILE A 101 -1.62 10.87 -9.35
N LYS A 102 -2.89 10.51 -9.12
CA LYS A 102 -4.05 11.27 -9.63
C LYS A 102 -4.05 12.72 -9.13
N MET A 103 -3.75 12.96 -7.86
CA MET A 103 -3.69 14.31 -7.30
C MET A 103 -2.49 15.10 -7.86
N TYR A 104 -1.34 14.44 -8.00
CA TYR A 104 -0.13 15.02 -8.60
C TYR A 104 -0.37 15.48 -10.04
N ASN A 105 -0.97 14.62 -10.88
CA ASN A 105 -1.28 14.94 -12.28
C ASN A 105 -2.37 16.02 -12.42
N ALA A 106 -3.27 16.15 -11.45
CA ALA A 106 -4.27 17.22 -11.42
C ALA A 106 -3.71 18.56 -10.89
N ASN A 107 -2.39 18.66 -10.72
CA ASN A 107 -1.68 19.80 -10.13
C ASN A 107 -2.25 20.21 -8.76
N ARG A 108 -2.82 19.25 -8.02
CA ARG A 108 -3.37 19.48 -6.67
C ARG A 108 -2.27 19.27 -5.64
N GLU A 109 -2.28 20.10 -4.60
CA GLU A 109 -1.31 20.00 -3.52
C GLU A 109 -1.45 18.67 -2.77
N LEU A 110 -0.39 17.86 -2.78
CA LEU A 110 -0.24 16.69 -1.92
C LEU A 110 0.10 17.18 -0.50
N SER A 111 -0.92 17.59 0.26
CA SER A 111 -0.74 18.05 1.64
C SER A 111 -0.35 16.91 2.59
N ASP A 112 0.32 17.23 3.69
CA ASP A 112 0.53 16.33 4.82
C ASP A 112 -0.80 15.98 5.51
N TYR A 113 -0.80 14.90 6.28
CA TYR A 113 -1.99 14.46 6.99
C TYR A 113 -2.19 15.27 8.28
N VAL A 114 -3.12 16.24 8.25
CA VAL A 114 -3.51 17.03 9.42
C VAL A 114 -4.64 16.34 10.18
N LEU A 115 -4.42 16.03 11.46
CA LEU A 115 -5.40 15.39 12.34
C LEU A 115 -5.99 16.44 13.28
N ASN A 116 -7.01 17.17 12.81
CA ASN A 116 -8.06 17.77 13.63
C ASN A 116 -9.18 18.34 12.73
N GLY A 117 -10.35 17.70 12.71
CA GLY A 117 -11.61 18.26 12.19
C GLY A 117 -11.70 18.56 10.68
N ARG A 118 -12.11 17.56 9.88
CA ARG A 118 -12.42 17.62 8.42
C ARG A 118 -11.24 18.02 7.52
N SER A 119 -10.79 17.10 6.66
CA SER A 119 -11.56 16.84 5.44
C SER A 119 -11.31 15.45 4.86
N ILE A 120 -12.40 14.70 4.75
CA ILE A 120 -12.60 13.72 3.70
C ILE A 120 -12.90 14.59 2.46
N TRP A 121 -12.06 14.54 1.42
CA TRP A 121 -12.16 15.30 0.15
C TRP A 121 -11.53 16.70 0.09
N PRO A 122 -10.91 17.08 -1.05
CA PRO A 122 -10.48 18.44 -1.29
C PRO A 122 -11.69 19.36 -1.44
N SER A 123 -11.78 20.38 -0.59
CA SER A 123 -12.66 21.52 -0.78
C SER A 123 -12.46 22.09 -2.19
N LYS A 124 -13.54 22.14 -2.99
CA LYS A 124 -13.54 22.93 -4.21
C LYS A 124 -13.19 24.36 -3.83
N LYS A 125 -12.04 24.89 -4.26
CA LYS A 125 -11.84 26.34 -4.30
C LYS A 125 -12.94 26.88 -5.22
N LYS A 126 -13.93 27.59 -4.66
CA LYS A 126 -14.83 28.41 -5.45
C LYS A 126 -13.95 29.49 -6.08
N ASN A 127 -13.76 29.38 -7.39
CA ASN A 127 -13.18 30.45 -8.18
C ASN A 127 -14.28 31.49 -8.35
N ASN A 128 -14.25 32.55 -7.53
CA ASN A 128 -15.06 33.74 -7.75
C ASN A 128 -14.29 34.63 -8.75
N TYR A 129 -14.80 34.75 -9.97
CA TYR A 129 -14.61 35.97 -10.77
C TYR A 129 -15.76 36.92 -10.43
#